data_AF-A0A4Y2EGF7-F1
#
_entry.id   AF-A0A4Y2EGF7-F1
#
_cell.length_a   1.000
_cell.length_b   1.000
_cell.length_c   1.000
_cell.angle_alpha   90.00
_cell.angle_beta   90.00
_cell.angle_gamma   90.00
#
_symmetry.space_group_name_H-M   'P 1'
#
loop_
_entity.id
_entity.type
_entity.pdbx_description
1 polymer ?
#
loop_
_entity_poly.entity_id
_entity_poly.type
_entity_poly.pdbx_seq_one_letter_code
_entity_poly.pdbx_strand_id
1 'polypeptide(L)'
;MVNTRSQTKMADNADLLALLAEMKKSMEKGQEEMKNGQEEMKNQIQGVKGKLRKPTVKSLTFDGQTSWTVFKTQFDVVSSANGWSNFVKASQLVTSLRGSAAEVLQGIPSDKLTDLTTIENALEARFGDSHLTQFYRTELKTRRQKPGY
;
A
#
# COMPACT_ATOMS: atom_id res chain seq x y z
N MET A 1 64.09 -56.71 -11.82
CA MET A 1 62.80 -57.40 -11.60
C MET A 1 61.82 -56.42 -10.99
N VAL A 2 60.68 -56.28 -11.63
CA VAL A 2 59.81 -55.09 -11.58
C VAL A 2 58.91 -55.14 -10.35
N ASN A 3 58.84 -54.01 -9.65
CA ASN A 3 58.06 -53.80 -8.44
C ASN A 3 56.55 -53.70 -8.78
N THR A 4 55.96 -54.84 -9.11
CA THR A 4 54.55 -54.95 -9.53
C THR A 4 53.57 -54.78 -8.38
N ARG A 5 53.92 -55.20 -7.16
CA ARG A 5 53.06 -55.05 -5.98
C ARG A 5 52.92 -53.61 -5.50
N SER A 6 53.94 -52.77 -5.66
CA SER A 6 53.82 -51.32 -5.38
C SER A 6 53.03 -50.59 -6.46
N GLN A 7 53.10 -51.00 -7.74
CA GLN A 7 52.31 -50.39 -8.82
C GLN A 7 50.81 -50.63 -8.66
N THR A 8 50.39 -51.85 -8.32
CA THR A 8 48.96 -52.14 -8.09
C THR A 8 48.39 -51.35 -6.91
N LYS A 9 49.15 -51.22 -5.81
CA LYS A 9 48.73 -50.40 -4.66
C LYS A 9 48.64 -48.89 -4.96
N MET A 10 49.44 -48.39 -5.91
CA MET A 10 49.37 -46.98 -6.34
C MET A 10 48.18 -46.71 -7.26
N ALA A 11 47.81 -47.67 -8.11
CA ALA A 11 46.64 -47.56 -8.99
C ALA A 11 45.32 -47.53 -8.18
N ASP A 12 45.16 -48.45 -7.22
CA ASP A 12 43.96 -48.51 -6.37
C ASP A 12 43.77 -47.23 -5.52
N ASN A 13 44.86 -46.59 -5.11
CA ASN A 13 44.81 -45.33 -4.36
C ASN A 13 44.50 -44.12 -5.28
N ALA A 14 44.93 -44.15 -6.54
CA ALA A 14 44.62 -43.10 -7.50
C ALA A 14 43.12 -43.11 -7.88
N ASP A 15 42.52 -44.29 -8.06
CA ASP A 15 41.10 -44.44 -8.34
C ASP A 15 40.23 -43.99 -7.16
N LEU A 16 40.66 -44.28 -5.93
CA LEU A 16 39.98 -43.81 -4.72
C LEU A 16 40.01 -42.27 -4.60
N LEU A 17 41.13 -41.64 -4.96
CA LEU A 17 41.26 -40.18 -4.96
C LEU A 17 40.39 -39.53 -6.05
N ALA A 18 40.27 -40.16 -7.22
CA ALA A 18 39.41 -39.69 -8.30
C ALA A 18 37.92 -39.70 -7.88
N LEU A 19 37.47 -40.78 -7.24
CA LEU A 19 36.09 -40.87 -6.71
C LEU A 19 35.80 -39.81 -5.65
N LEU A 20 36.74 -39.52 -4.74
CA LEU A 20 36.60 -38.45 -3.75
C LEU A 20 36.53 -37.06 -4.40
N ALA A 21 37.30 -36.82 -5.46
CA ALA A 21 37.26 -35.56 -6.20
C ALA A 21 35.92 -35.37 -6.92
N GLU A 22 35.36 -36.43 -7.50
CA GLU A 22 34.03 -36.40 -8.14
C GLU A 22 32.91 -36.15 -7.13
N MET A 23 32.95 -36.78 -5.97
CA MET A 23 31.97 -36.54 -4.88
C MET A 23 32.06 -35.11 -4.35
N LYS A 24 33.27 -34.57 -4.20
CA LYS A 24 33.45 -33.17 -3.77
C LYS A 24 32.91 -32.20 -4.81
N LYS A 25 33.20 -32.44 -6.09
CA LYS A 25 32.73 -31.61 -7.20
C LYS A 25 31.21 -31.64 -7.33
N SER A 26 30.58 -32.80 -7.13
CA SER A 26 29.10 -32.90 -7.16
C SER A 26 28.45 -32.20 -5.97
N MET A 27 29.08 -32.25 -4.79
CA MET A 27 28.63 -31.51 -3.61
C MET A 27 28.74 -29.99 -3.80
N GLU A 28 29.88 -29.51 -4.30
CA GLU A 28 30.08 -28.09 -4.63
C GLU A 28 29.07 -27.61 -5.68
N LYS A 29 28.84 -28.42 -6.73
CA LYS A 29 27.83 -28.12 -7.76
C LYS A 29 26.42 -28.03 -7.17
N GLY A 30 26.04 -28.97 -6.30
CA GLY A 30 24.73 -28.94 -5.64
C GLY A 30 24.54 -27.73 -4.73
N GLN A 31 25.60 -27.27 -4.05
CA GLN A 31 25.57 -26.05 -3.26
C GLN A 31 25.40 -24.79 -4.13
N GLU A 32 26.08 -24.75 -5.28
CA GLU A 32 26.00 -23.61 -6.20
C GLU A 32 24.62 -23.52 -6.88
N GLU A 33 24.06 -24.66 -7.30
CA GLU A 33 22.70 -24.73 -7.84
C GLU A 33 21.66 -24.26 -6.80
N MET A 34 21.82 -24.64 -5.53
CA MET A 34 20.93 -24.17 -4.46
C MET A 34 21.05 -22.65 -4.22
N LYS A 35 22.27 -22.10 -4.21
CA LYS A 35 22.46 -20.64 -4.10
C LYS A 35 21.84 -19.90 -5.27
N ASN A 36 22.04 -20.40 -6.49
CA ASN A 36 21.49 -19.79 -7.69
C ASN A 36 19.96 -19.84 -7.70
N GLY A 37 19.37 -20.97 -7.29
CA GLY A 37 17.91 -21.10 -7.12
C GLY A 37 17.34 -20.16 -6.04
N GLN A 38 18.09 -19.92 -4.95
CA GLN A 38 17.72 -18.92 -3.94
C GLN A 38 17.78 -17.49 -4.48
N GLU A 39 18.82 -17.11 -5.21
CA GLU A 39 18.94 -15.79 -5.82
C GLU A 39 17.89 -15.55 -6.91
N GLU A 40 17.59 -16.55 -7.72
CA GLU A 40 16.53 -16.47 -8.72
C GLU A 40 15.16 -16.23 -8.06
N MET A 41 14.85 -16.95 -6.98
CA MET A 41 13.62 -16.76 -6.23
C MET A 41 13.54 -15.36 -5.61
N LYS A 42 14.64 -14.83 -5.07
CA LYS A 42 14.69 -13.45 -4.55
C LYS A 42 14.46 -12.42 -5.66
N ASN A 43 15.07 -12.61 -6.83
CA ASN A 43 14.91 -11.72 -7.98
C ASN A 43 13.48 -11.74 -8.52
N GLN A 44 12.84 -12.91 -8.59
CA GLN A 44 11.43 -13.02 -8.95
C GLN A 44 10.53 -12.33 -7.92
N ILE A 45 10.76 -12.53 -6.61
CA ILE A 45 10.00 -11.84 -5.54
C ILE A 45 10.20 -10.32 -5.61
N GLN A 46 11.42 -9.84 -5.85
CA GLN A 46 11.68 -8.40 -6.03
C GLN A 46 10.98 -7.84 -7.28
N GLY A 47 10.99 -8.58 -8.40
CA GLY A 47 10.26 -8.20 -9.61
C GLY A 47 8.74 -8.12 -9.40
N VAL A 48 8.18 -9.05 -8.61
CA VAL A 48 6.77 -9.02 -8.20
C VAL A 48 6.50 -7.84 -7.27
N LYS A 49 7.36 -7.59 -6.27
CA LYS A 49 7.24 -6.42 -5.36
C LYS A 49 7.32 -5.09 -6.12
N GLY A 50 8.15 -5.00 -7.15
CA GLY A 50 8.24 -3.82 -8.03
C GLY A 50 6.97 -3.59 -8.84
N LYS A 51 6.32 -4.67 -9.34
CA LYS A 51 5.02 -4.60 -10.02
C LYS A 51 3.84 -4.36 -9.07
N LEU A 52 3.95 -4.77 -7.80
CA LEU A 52 2.94 -4.58 -6.75
C LEU A 52 3.13 -3.30 -5.92
N ARG A 53 4.08 -2.42 -6.28
CA ARG A 53 4.14 -1.05 -5.75
C ARG A 53 2.92 -0.28 -6.26
N LYS A 54 1.77 -0.55 -5.64
CA LYS A 54 0.58 0.28 -5.74
C LYS A 54 1.02 1.69 -5.35
N PRO A 55 0.69 2.73 -6.14
CA PRO A 55 0.94 4.10 -5.73
C PRO A 55 0.32 4.30 -4.35
N THR A 56 1.16 4.46 -3.33
CA THR A 56 0.69 4.90 -2.01
C THR A 56 0.28 6.35 -2.17
N VAL A 57 -0.96 6.56 -2.59
CA VAL A 57 -1.57 7.88 -2.61
C VAL A 57 -1.49 8.42 -1.19
N LYS A 58 -0.93 9.63 -1.03
CA LYS A 58 -0.83 10.31 0.25
C LYS A 58 -2.20 10.30 0.92
N SER A 59 -2.23 10.05 2.23
CA SER A 59 -3.47 10.07 3.02
C SER A 59 -4.19 11.38 2.80
N LEU A 60 -5.40 11.31 2.23
CA LEU A 60 -6.30 12.45 2.13
C LEU A 60 -6.71 12.87 3.54
N THR A 61 -6.75 14.17 3.79
CA THR A 61 -7.21 14.73 5.06
C THR A 61 -8.35 15.69 4.80
N PHE A 62 -9.41 15.57 5.59
CA PHE A 62 -10.55 16.48 5.56
C PHE A 62 -10.75 17.07 6.95
N ASP A 63 -10.56 18.38 7.08
CA ASP A 63 -10.77 19.14 8.31
C ASP A 63 -12.06 19.97 8.28
N GLY A 64 -12.72 20.05 7.13
CA GLY A 64 -13.90 20.88 6.89
C GLY A 64 -13.61 22.25 6.24
N GLN A 65 -12.35 22.55 5.91
CA GLN A 65 -11.97 23.85 5.34
C GLN A 65 -12.24 23.91 3.82
N THR A 66 -11.97 22.82 3.11
CA THR A 66 -12.39 22.66 1.70
C THR A 66 -13.86 22.25 1.61
N SER A 67 -14.53 22.53 0.50
CA SER A 67 -15.88 22.01 0.25
C SER A 67 -15.90 20.47 0.31
N TRP A 68 -16.92 19.92 0.96
CA TRP A 68 -17.14 18.48 1.03
C TRP A 68 -17.25 17.84 -0.36
N THR A 69 -17.92 18.48 -1.32
CA THR A 69 -18.05 17.99 -2.70
C THR A 69 -16.69 17.82 -3.40
N VAL A 70 -15.78 18.78 -3.17
CA VAL A 70 -14.42 18.73 -3.73
C VAL A 70 -13.64 17.57 -3.12
N PHE A 71 -13.70 17.42 -1.79
CA PHE A 71 -13.05 16.32 -1.10
C PHE A 71 -13.62 14.96 -1.55
N LYS A 72 -14.94 14.82 -1.61
CA LYS A 72 -15.63 13.59 -2.05
C LYS A 72 -15.19 13.18 -3.45
N THR A 73 -15.11 14.14 -4.38
CA THR A 73 -14.65 13.89 -5.75
C THR A 73 -13.20 13.37 -5.77
N GLN A 74 -12.29 14.00 -5.02
CA GLN A 74 -10.90 13.53 -4.91
C GLN A 74 -10.83 12.13 -4.30
N PHE A 75 -11.61 11.88 -3.25
CA PHE A 75 -11.70 10.59 -2.58
C PHE A 75 -12.24 9.50 -3.51
N ASP A 76 -13.24 9.80 -4.34
CA ASP A 76 -13.80 8.87 -5.33
C ASP A 76 -12.81 8.50 -6.43
N VAL A 77 -12.04 9.47 -6.93
CA VAL A 77 -10.96 9.21 -7.90
C VAL A 77 -9.91 8.27 -7.29
N VAL A 78 -9.46 8.56 -6.07
CA VAL A 78 -8.43 7.76 -5.38
C VAL A 78 -8.94 6.36 -5.07
N SER A 79 -10.17 6.24 -4.56
CA SER A 79 -10.74 4.95 -4.19
C SER A 79 -11.00 4.07 -5.41
N SER A 80 -11.42 4.65 -6.54
CA SER A 80 -11.60 3.94 -7.81
C SER A 80 -10.28 3.46 -8.38
N ALA A 81 -9.25 4.33 -8.40
CA ALA A 81 -7.91 3.97 -8.87
C ALA A 81 -7.27 2.84 -8.05
N ASN A 82 -7.62 2.74 -6.76
CA ASN A 82 -7.12 1.70 -5.86
C ASN A 82 -8.03 0.46 -5.76
N GLY A 83 -9.20 0.47 -6.42
CA GLY A 83 -10.17 -0.63 -6.36
C GLY A 83 -10.70 -0.87 -4.94
N TRP A 84 -10.90 0.17 -4.14
CA TRP A 84 -11.40 0.03 -2.78
C TRP A 84 -12.87 -0.41 -2.76
N SER A 85 -13.17 -1.41 -1.92
CA SER A 85 -14.55 -1.78 -1.60
C SER A 85 -15.20 -0.72 -0.70
N ASN A 86 -16.54 -0.70 -0.62
CA ASN A 86 -17.27 0.25 0.23
C ASN A 86 -16.83 0.19 1.71
N PHE A 87 -16.49 -0.99 2.21
CA PHE A 87 -15.95 -1.16 3.55
C PHE A 87 -14.59 -0.45 3.74
N VAL A 88 -13.69 -0.61 2.75
CA VAL A 88 -12.39 0.07 2.76
C VAL A 88 -12.56 1.58 2.58
N LYS A 89 -13.48 2.01 1.72
CA LYS A 89 -13.86 3.43 1.57
C LYS A 89 -14.36 4.01 2.90
N ALA A 90 -15.27 3.35 3.60
CA ALA A 90 -15.79 3.81 4.89
C ALA A 90 -14.67 3.97 5.92
N SER A 91 -13.84 2.93 6.08
CA SER A 91 -12.71 2.95 7.01
C SER A 91 -11.72 4.06 6.66
N GLN A 92 -11.36 4.19 5.38
CA GLN A 92 -10.44 5.22 4.94
C GLN A 92 -11.03 6.61 5.15
N LEU A 93 -12.32 6.81 4.85
CA LEU A 93 -13.01 8.08 5.06
C LEU A 93 -12.94 8.48 6.53
N VAL A 94 -13.29 7.59 7.46
CA VAL A 94 -13.16 7.82 8.92
C VAL A 94 -11.73 8.22 9.30
N THR A 95 -10.71 7.51 8.79
CA THR A 95 -9.30 7.83 9.09
C THR A 95 -8.82 9.13 8.45
N SER A 96 -9.54 9.66 7.46
CA SER A 96 -9.21 10.91 6.76
C SER A 96 -9.73 12.14 7.51
N LEU A 97 -10.74 11.98 8.37
CA LEU A 97 -11.37 13.10 9.08
C LEU A 97 -10.47 13.65 10.19
N ARG A 98 -10.37 14.97 10.26
CA ARG A 98 -9.62 15.72 11.29
C ARG A 98 -10.48 16.90 11.76
N GLY A 99 -10.12 17.48 12.91
CA GLY A 99 -10.78 18.70 13.43
C GLY A 99 -12.31 18.58 13.47
N SER A 100 -13.00 19.64 13.00
CA SER A 100 -14.47 19.71 12.98
C SER A 100 -15.13 18.60 12.16
N ALA A 101 -14.46 18.06 11.14
CA ALA A 101 -15.01 16.97 10.35
C ALA A 101 -15.03 15.65 11.13
N ALA A 102 -14.08 15.43 12.03
CA ALA A 102 -14.05 14.23 12.87
C ALA A 102 -15.17 14.22 13.93
N GLU A 103 -15.66 15.38 14.34
CA GLU A 103 -16.75 15.50 15.33
C GLU A 103 -18.07 14.90 14.81
N VAL A 104 -18.25 14.84 13.49
CA VAL A 104 -19.42 14.20 12.85
C VAL A 104 -19.55 12.73 13.27
N LEU A 105 -18.43 12.06 13.54
CA LEU A 105 -18.42 10.66 13.96
C LEU A 105 -19.08 10.43 15.33
N GLN A 106 -19.14 11.44 16.19
CA GLN A 106 -19.78 11.32 17.51
C GLN A 106 -21.30 11.09 17.41
N GLY A 107 -21.93 11.53 16.31
CA GLY A 107 -23.35 11.35 16.06
C GLY A 107 -23.71 10.01 15.41
N ILE A 108 -22.73 9.19 15.05
CA ILE A 108 -22.92 7.94 14.32
C ILE A 108 -22.69 6.76 15.28
N PRO A 109 -23.64 5.81 15.39
CA PRO A 109 -23.41 4.57 16.13
C PRO A 109 -22.18 3.82 15.62
N SER A 110 -21.39 3.23 16.51
CA SER A 110 -20.12 2.58 16.15
C SER A 110 -20.28 1.43 15.16
N ASP A 111 -21.40 0.70 15.21
CA ASP A 111 -21.75 -0.38 14.27
C ASP A 111 -22.07 0.13 12.86
N LYS A 112 -22.28 1.45 12.69
CA LYS A 112 -22.54 2.10 11.41
C LYS A 112 -21.33 2.84 10.85
N LEU A 113 -20.21 2.90 11.57
CA LEU A 113 -18.95 3.48 11.08
C LEU A 113 -18.26 2.65 9.98
N THR A 114 -18.83 1.50 9.63
CA THR A 114 -18.43 0.70 8.48
C THR A 114 -19.32 0.90 7.25
N ASP A 115 -20.46 1.59 7.41
CA ASP A 115 -21.36 1.92 6.32
C ASP A 115 -20.97 3.26 5.70
N LEU A 116 -20.47 3.19 4.46
CA LEU A 116 -20.03 4.35 3.70
C LEU A 116 -21.16 5.38 3.57
N THR A 117 -22.38 4.93 3.28
CA THR A 117 -23.52 5.81 3.02
C THR A 117 -23.89 6.62 4.25
N THR A 118 -23.91 5.99 5.43
CA THR A 118 -24.18 6.67 6.69
C THR A 118 -23.16 7.78 6.98
N ILE A 119 -21.87 7.50 6.77
CA ILE A 119 -20.80 8.49 7.01
C ILE A 119 -20.88 9.63 6.00
N GLU A 120 -21.07 9.33 4.71
CA GLU A 120 -21.20 10.34 3.66
C GLU A 120 -22.39 11.26 3.91
N ASN A 121 -23.56 10.72 4.29
CA ASN A 121 -24.74 11.51 4.58
C ASN A 121 -24.55 12.44 5.78
N ALA A 122 -23.84 11.96 6.82
CA ALA A 122 -23.55 12.79 7.99
C ALA A 122 -22.58 13.93 7.64
N LEU A 123 -21.60 13.68 6.78
CA LEU A 123 -20.67 14.69 6.27
C LEU A 123 -21.38 15.67 5.32
N GLU A 124 -22.26 15.20 4.46
CA GLU A 124 -23.10 16.02 3.58
C GLU A 124 -24.01 16.94 4.39
N ALA A 125 -24.68 16.43 5.43
CA ALA A 125 -25.56 17.23 6.28
C ALA A 125 -24.82 18.35 7.03
N ARG A 126 -23.51 18.18 7.29
CA ARG A 126 -22.68 19.15 8.02
C ARG A 126 -21.88 20.09 7.11
N PHE A 127 -21.42 19.59 5.96
CA PHE A 127 -20.46 20.27 5.09
C PHE A 127 -20.87 20.35 3.61
N GLY A 128 -21.94 19.66 3.20
CA GLY A 128 -22.42 19.59 1.81
C GLY A 128 -22.85 20.94 1.23
N ASP A 129 -23.33 21.86 2.08
CA ASP A 129 -23.82 23.18 1.67
C ASP A 129 -22.89 24.34 2.11
N SER A 130 -21.81 24.04 2.86
CA SER A 130 -21.01 25.05 3.57
C SER A 130 -19.89 25.69 2.74
N HIS A 131 -20.18 26.08 1.49
CA HIS A 131 -19.32 27.03 0.76
C HIS A 131 -20.10 28.08 -0.05
N LEU A 132 -21.41 27.91 -0.27
CA LEU A 132 -22.20 28.94 -0.96
C LEU A 132 -22.75 29.98 0.02
N THR A 133 -23.24 29.56 1.20
CA THR A 133 -23.91 30.47 2.14
C THR A 133 -22.93 31.36 2.93
N GLN A 134 -21.73 30.90 3.28
CA GLN A 134 -20.75 31.71 4.03
C GLN A 134 -20.15 32.86 3.19
N PHE A 135 -19.97 32.64 1.88
CA PHE A 135 -19.53 33.67 0.95
C PHE A 135 -20.55 34.81 0.88
N TYR A 136 -21.84 34.49 0.66
CA TYR A 136 -22.91 35.49 0.63
C TYR A 136 -23.19 36.14 2.00
N ARG A 137 -23.04 35.43 3.11
CA ARG A 137 -23.28 35.99 4.45
C ARG A 137 -22.25 37.07 4.84
N THR A 138 -21.06 37.03 4.24
CA THR A 138 -20.02 38.05 4.43
C THR A 138 -20.24 39.24 3.49
N GLU A 139 -20.65 39.01 2.23
CA GLU A 139 -21.01 40.08 1.30
C GLU A 139 -22.22 40.91 1.76
N LEU A 140 -23.23 40.28 2.36
CA LEU A 140 -24.43 40.98 2.81
C LEU A 140 -24.17 41.88 4.03
N LYS A 141 -23.11 41.64 4.82
CA LYS A 141 -22.76 42.47 5.98
C LYS A 141 -22.02 43.76 5.61
N THR A 142 -21.48 43.87 4.40
CA THR A 142 -20.73 45.07 3.94
C THR A 142 -21.54 45.96 3.00
N ARG A 143 -22.71 45.52 2.55
CA ARG A 143 -23.67 46.34 1.78
C ARG A 143 -24.50 47.20 2.73
N ARG A 144 -23.97 48.36 3.13
CA ARG A 144 -24.78 49.43 3.75
C ARG A 144 -25.66 50.08 2.69
N GLN A 145 -26.98 50.06 2.91
CA GLN A 145 -27.96 50.78 2.10
C GLN A 145 -27.63 52.28 2.17
N LYS A 146 -27.43 52.94 1.02
CA LYS A 146 -27.27 54.40 0.99
C LYS A 146 -28.64 55.03 1.31
N PRO A 147 -28.70 56.06 2.18
CA PRO A 147 -29.94 56.82 2.37
C PRO A 147 -30.38 57.38 1.02
N GLY A 148 -31.64 57.13 0.64
CA GLY A 148 -32.24 57.73 -0.54
C GLY A 148 -32.32 59.25 -0.35
N TYR A 149 -31.89 59.98 -1.38
CA TYR A 149 -32.13 61.42 -1.51
C TYR A 149 -33.58 61.67 -1.90
#